data_AF-A0A1H9HAI7-F1
#
_entry.id   AF-A0A1H9HAI7-F1
#
_cell.length_a   1.000
_cell.length_b   1.000
_cell.length_c   1.000
_cell.angle_alpha   90.00
_cell.angle_beta   90.00
_cell.angle_gamma   90.00
#
_symmetry.space_group_name_H-M   'P 1'
#
loop_
_entity.id
_entity.type
_entity.pdbx_description
1 polymer ?
#
loop_
_entity_poly.entity_id
_entity_poly.type
_entity_poly.pdbx_seq_one_letter_code
_entity_poly.pdbx_strand_id
1 'polypeptide(L)'
;MSQVPGGWTPFSFEVTPEASAVFAQALKGFTGVSYTPLAVATQVVAGLNYSFLAKGTVVIPAQTQLAAVIHIYKPLQGDPVLRQIDEVPPTY
;
A
#
# COMPACT_ATOMS: atom_id res chain seq x y z
N MET A 1 -13.17 -17.59 -10.02
CA MET A 1 -12.07 -16.81 -10.61
C MET A 1 -10.78 -17.50 -10.25
N SER A 2 -10.03 -18.00 -11.22
CA SER A 2 -8.79 -18.75 -10.98
C SER A 2 -7.66 -17.79 -10.58
N GLN A 3 -7.23 -17.82 -9.33
CA GLN A 3 -6.06 -17.08 -8.88
C GLN A 3 -4.82 -17.82 -9.37
N VAL A 4 -4.01 -17.17 -10.21
CA VAL A 4 -2.72 -17.72 -10.66
C VAL A 4 -1.75 -17.68 -9.47
N PRO A 5 -1.10 -18.80 -9.08
CA PRO A 5 -0.07 -18.77 -8.05
C PRO A 5 1.03 -17.77 -8.42
N GLY A 6 1.35 -16.84 -7.52
CA GLY A 6 2.29 -15.75 -7.78
C GLY A 6 1.74 -14.59 -8.62
N GLY A 7 0.46 -14.60 -9.01
CA GLY A 7 -0.20 -13.46 -9.65
C GLY A 7 -0.74 -12.45 -8.63
N TRP A 8 -0.84 -11.19 -9.03
CA TRP A 8 -1.56 -10.18 -8.28
C TRP A 8 -3.07 -10.38 -8.41
N THR A 9 -3.82 -10.17 -7.32
CA THR A 9 -5.26 -9.97 -7.40
C THR A 9 -5.57 -8.66 -8.13
N PRO A 10 -6.77 -8.50 -8.71
CA PRO A 10 -7.23 -7.17 -9.06
C PRO A 10 -7.27 -6.27 -7.82
N PHE A 11 -7.18 -4.96 -8.03
CA PHE A 11 -7.42 -4.00 -6.96
C PHE A 11 -8.87 -4.10 -6.48
N SER A 12 -9.03 -4.20 -5.16
CA SER A 12 -10.29 -4.02 -4.47
C SER A 12 -10.31 -2.66 -3.79
N PHE A 13 -11.41 -1.92 -3.92
CA PHE A 13 -11.65 -0.69 -3.15
C PHE A 13 -12.06 -0.99 -1.70
N GLU A 14 -12.31 -2.26 -1.36
CA GLU A 14 -12.58 -2.70 0.00
C GLU A 14 -11.26 -3.00 0.71
N VAL A 15 -10.73 -2.01 1.41
CA VAL A 15 -9.54 -2.20 2.26
C VAL A 15 -9.96 -2.84 3.57
N THR A 16 -9.70 -4.14 3.73
CA THR A 16 -10.10 -4.88 4.93
C THR A 16 -9.38 -4.36 6.20
N PRO A 17 -9.91 -4.62 7.41
CA PRO A 17 -9.24 -4.26 8.66
C PRO A 17 -7.82 -4.83 8.77
N GLU A 18 -7.60 -6.05 8.27
CA GLU A 18 -6.30 -6.70 8.26
C GLU A 18 -5.32 -5.97 7.33
N ALA A 19 -5.77 -5.63 6.11
CA ALA A 19 -4.96 -4.87 5.16
C ALA A 19 -4.63 -3.46 5.71
N SER A 20 -5.60 -2.81 6.37
CA SER A 20 -5.41 -1.52 7.04
C SER A 20 -4.39 -1.61 8.18
N ALA A 21 -4.44 -2.67 8.99
CA ALA A 21 -3.46 -2.90 10.06
C ALA A 21 -2.05 -3.13 9.51
N VAL A 22 -1.93 -3.92 8.43
CA VAL A 22 -0.64 -4.13 7.73
C VAL A 22 -0.08 -2.82 7.20
N PHE A 23 -0.93 -2.00 6.58
CA PHE A 23 -0.57 -0.70 6.06
C PHE A 23 -0.07 0.24 7.16
N ALA A 24 -0.85 0.39 8.24
CA ALA A 24 -0.50 1.26 9.36
C ALA A 24 0.78 0.80 10.07
N GLN A 25 0.97 -0.50 10.23
CA GLN A 25 2.17 -1.05 10.85
C GLN A 25 3.42 -0.84 9.98
N ALA A 26 3.32 -1.05 8.66
CA ALA A 26 4.44 -0.88 7.74
C ALA A 26 4.84 0.59 7.55
N LEU A 27 3.90 1.53 7.65
CA LEU A 27 4.15 2.97 7.58
C LEU A 27 4.42 3.61 8.95
N LYS A 28 4.46 2.82 10.03
CA LYS A 28 4.76 3.33 11.36
C LYS A 28 6.17 3.94 11.37
N GLY A 29 6.24 5.24 11.64
CA GLY A 29 7.50 6.00 11.64
C GLY A 29 7.85 6.65 10.30
N PHE A 30 7.05 6.46 9.24
CA PHE A 30 7.16 7.24 8.02
C PHE A 30 6.59 8.64 8.24
N THR A 31 7.38 9.67 8.00
CA THR A 31 7.03 11.08 8.27
C THR A 31 7.16 11.94 7.02
N GLY A 32 6.40 13.04 6.94
CA GLY A 32 6.48 14.02 5.84
C GLY A 32 5.31 13.94 4.86
N VAL A 33 4.75 12.74 4.66
CA VAL A 33 3.53 12.51 3.85
C VAL A 33 2.60 11.57 4.61
N SER A 34 1.34 11.96 4.76
CA SER A 34 0.29 11.12 5.31
C SER A 34 -0.39 10.36 4.18
N TYR A 35 -0.33 9.03 4.20
CA TYR A 35 -0.98 8.19 3.20
C TYR A 35 -2.27 7.56 3.72
N THR A 36 -3.33 7.62 2.92
CA THR A 36 -4.61 6.94 3.17
C THR A 36 -4.85 5.92 2.06
N PRO A 37 -4.98 4.62 2.37
CA PRO A 37 -5.22 3.60 1.36
C PRO A 37 -6.64 3.74 0.79
N LEU A 38 -6.75 3.66 -0.54
CA LEU A 38 -8.00 3.74 -1.30
C LEU A 38 -8.39 2.38 -1.91
N ALA A 39 -7.39 1.61 -2.32
CA ALA A 39 -7.59 0.26 -2.85
C ALA A 39 -6.38 -0.62 -2.52
N VAL A 40 -6.60 -1.93 -2.51
CA VAL A 40 -5.58 -2.93 -2.22
C VAL A 40 -5.62 -4.07 -3.23
N ALA A 41 -4.44 -4.49 -3.67
CA ALA A 41 -4.20 -5.74 -4.37
C ALA A 41 -3.21 -6.58 -3.56
N THR A 42 -3.30 -7.90 -3.67
CA THR A 42 -2.43 -8.82 -2.94
C THR A 42 -1.82 -9.85 -3.88
N GLN A 43 -0.68 -10.39 -3.49
CA GLN A 43 -0.01 -11.46 -4.22
C GLN A 43 0.58 -12.45 -3.21
N VAL A 44 0.20 -13.71 -3.35
CA VAL A 44 0.72 -14.79 -2.51
C VAL A 44 2.13 -15.17 -2.96
N VAL A 45 3.08 -15.14 -2.04
CA VAL A 45 4.49 -15.51 -2.22
C VAL A 45 4.93 -16.39 -1.03
N ALA A 46 6.19 -16.38 -0.62
CA ALA A 46 6.61 -16.89 0.70
C ALA A 46 6.15 -15.94 1.83
N GLY A 47 4.84 -15.72 1.94
CA GLY A 47 4.22 -14.61 2.67
C GLY A 47 3.18 -13.92 1.78
N LEU A 48 2.89 -12.65 2.05
CA LEU A 48 1.89 -11.88 1.32
C LEU A 48 2.44 -10.52 0.94
N ASN A 49 2.50 -10.25 -0.36
CA ASN A 49 2.73 -8.90 -0.87
C ASN A 49 1.39 -8.17 -0.93
N TYR A 50 1.40 -6.91 -0.49
CA TYR A 50 0.32 -5.95 -0.62
C TYR A 50 0.77 -4.82 -1.53
N SER A 51 -0.14 -4.37 -2.38
CA SER A 51 -0.01 -3.16 -3.19
C SER A 51 -1.20 -2.27 -2.88
N PHE A 52 -0.96 -1.11 -2.30
CA PHE A 52 -1.98 -0.15 -1.92
C PHE A 52 -1.95 1.03 -2.86
N LEU A 53 -3.06 1.31 -3.54
CA LEU A 53 -3.28 2.62 -4.13
C LEU A 53 -3.68 3.56 -3.00
N ALA A 54 -2.88 4.57 -2.72
CA ALA A 54 -3.08 5.48 -1.60
C ALA A 54 -3.07 6.95 -2.04
N LYS A 55 -3.85 7.75 -1.33
CA LYS A 55 -3.78 9.21 -1.40
C LYS A 55 -2.75 9.70 -0.39
N GLY A 56 -1.70 10.35 -0.86
CA GLY A 56 -0.74 11.07 -0.03
C GLY A 56 -1.14 12.53 0.19
N THR A 57 -0.97 13.03 1.40
CA THR A 57 -1.08 14.46 1.74
C THR A 57 0.23 14.91 2.35
N VAL A 58 0.94 15.83 1.68
CA VAL A 58 2.18 16.41 2.21
C VAL A 58 1.86 17.28 3.41
N VAL A 59 2.57 17.10 4.53
CA VAL A 59 2.16 17.74 5.80
C VAL A 59 2.34 19.28 5.76
N ILE A 60 3.43 19.82 5.18
CA ILE A 60 3.76 21.27 5.12
C ILE A 60 4.60 21.55 3.87
N PRO A 61 4.52 22.72 3.17
CA PRO A 61 3.72 23.92 3.44
C PRO A 61 2.43 24.07 2.61
N ALA A 62 2.19 23.24 1.61
CA ALA A 62 1.08 23.46 0.66
C ALA A 62 -0.04 22.39 0.71
N GLN A 63 0.05 21.39 1.59
CA GLN A 63 -0.90 20.26 1.64
C GLN A 63 -1.15 19.62 0.27
N THR A 64 -0.11 19.56 -0.56
CA THR A 64 -0.19 18.99 -1.90
C THR A 64 -0.66 17.55 -1.80
N GLN A 65 -1.70 17.25 -2.57
CA GLN A 65 -2.22 15.89 -2.70
C GLN A 65 -1.46 15.18 -3.80
N LEU A 66 -1.03 13.96 -3.53
CA LEU A 66 -0.38 13.08 -4.49
C LEU A 66 -1.03 11.71 -4.45
N ALA A 67 -0.96 10.99 -5.55
CA ALA A 67 -1.33 9.58 -5.59
C ALA A 67 -0.05 8.75 -5.49
N ALA A 68 -0.08 7.65 -4.76
CA ALA A 68 1.05 6.74 -4.68
C ALA A 68 0.58 5.28 -4.66
N VAL A 69 1.39 4.41 -5.23
CA VAL A 69 1.29 2.96 -5.07
C VAL A 69 2.31 2.54 -4.02
N ILE A 70 1.84 1.92 -2.95
CA ILE A 70 2.66 1.55 -1.79
C ILE A 70 2.74 0.03 -1.74
N HIS A 71 3.95 -0.49 -1.87
CA HIS A 71 4.22 -1.92 -1.81
C HIS A 71 4.72 -2.31 -0.42
N ILE A 72 4.05 -3.27 0.19
CA ILE A 72 4.37 -3.80 1.52
C ILE A 72 4.50 -5.31 1.43
N TYR A 73 5.52 -5.87 2.05
CA TYR A 73 5.67 -7.32 2.19
C TYR A 73 5.38 -7.73 3.63
N LYS A 74 4.41 -8.63 3.81
CA LYS A 74 4.15 -9.29 5.09
C LYS A 74 4.73 -10.71 5.06
N PRO A 75 5.79 -10.98 5.85
CA PRO A 75 6.30 -12.35 6.01
C PRO A 75 5.30 -13.24 6.74
N LEU A 76 5.48 -14.56 6.65
CA LEU A 76 4.66 -15.54 7.39
C LEU A 76 4.80 -15.37 8.91
N GLN A 77 5.96 -14.89 9.36
CA GLN A 77 6.27 -14.59 10.76
C GLN A 77 7.03 -13.27 10.80
N GLY A 78 6.63 -12.37 11.71
CA GLY A 78 7.22 -11.04 11.87
C GLY A 78 6.34 -9.91 11.34
N ASP A 79 6.92 -8.70 11.37
CA ASP A 79 6.20 -7.47 11.03
C ASP A 79 6.22 -7.19 9.53
N PRO A 80 5.17 -6.53 9.00
CA PRO A 80 5.14 -6.08 7.61
C PRO A 80 6.19 -4.99 7.37
N VAL A 81 6.85 -5.09 6.22
CA VAL A 81 7.96 -4.22 5.83
C VAL A 81 7.55 -3.42 4.60
N LEU A 82 7.65 -2.09 4.69
CA LEU A 82 7.53 -1.20 3.54
C LEU A 82 8.66 -1.53 2.54
N ARG A 83 8.30 -1.83 1.29
CA ARG A 83 9.26 -2.17 0.24
C ARG A 83 9.52 -1.01 -0.69
N GLN A 84 8.46 -0.37 -1.17
CA GLN A 84 8.55 0.67 -2.19
C GLN A 84 7.33 1.59 -2.12
N ILE A 85 7.56 2.86 -2.44
CA ILE A 85 6.51 3.86 -2.65
C ILE A 85 6.76 4.45 -4.04
N ASP A 86 5.82 4.23 -4.94
CA ASP A 86 5.84 4.78 -6.29
C ASP A 86 4.82 5.92 -6.35
N GLU A 87 5.30 7.16 -6.41
CA GLU A 87 4.43 8.30 -6.67
C GLU A 87 3.88 8.21 -8.10
N VAL A 88 2.58 8.42 -8.24
CA VAL A 88 1.89 8.47 -9.53
C VAL A 88 1.77 9.94 -9.92
N PRO A 89 2.57 10.43 -10.88
CA PRO A 89 2.51 11.82 -11.29
C PRO A 89 1.18 12.10 -12.01
N PRO A 90 0.62 13.31 -11.86
CA PRO A 90 -0.52 13.72 -12.67
C PRO A 90 -0.12 13.81 -14.14
N THR A 91 -0.92 13.24 -15.03
CA THR A 91 -0.82 13.48 -16.48
C THR A 91 -1.70 14.67 -16.85
N TYR A 92 -1.12 15.69 -17.48
CA TYR A 92 -1.81 16.88 -18.00
C TYR A 92 -1.94 16.82 -19.52
#